data_AF-A0A7R9U456-F1
#
_entry.id   AF-A0A7R9U456-F1
#
_cell.length_a   1.000
_cell.length_b   1.000
_cell.length_c   1.000
_cell.angle_alpha   90.00
_cell.angle_beta   90.00
_cell.angle_gamma   90.00
#
_symmetry.space_group_name_H-M   'P 1'
#
loop_
_entity.id
_entity.type
_entity.pdbx_description
1 polymer ?
#
loop_
_entity_poly.entity_id
_entity_poly.type
_entity_poly.pdbx_seq_one_letter_code
_entity_poly.pdbx_strand_id
1 'polypeptide(L)'
;FVIDAAKVISLVDDPEQPVDPCTFETGEVYCIDVAVSTGEGKCREAEVPTTVFKRIVENTYNLRQRFARQLLRDINTKSPTLPFTLRSMGTESQARAGLRECLANELLLPYPVMVEREGETIVHVKFTVLLLPTGTTRITGMEYPVESFKSDKQVDEETAAILAQQGKKKRRNKKKKKASEAAPAES
;
A
#
# COMPACT_ATOMS: atom_id res chain seq x y z
N PHE A 1 -13.38 -9.04 -1.28
CA PHE A 1 -12.53 -7.83 -1.28
C PHE A 1 -11.07 -8.28 -1.35
N VAL A 2 -10.28 -7.67 -2.23
CA VAL A 2 -8.87 -8.02 -2.46
C VAL A 2 -8.06 -6.74 -2.31
N ILE A 3 -7.03 -6.77 -1.47
CA ILE A 3 -6.11 -5.64 -1.26
C ILE A 3 -4.73 -5.86 -1.91
N ASP A 4 -4.35 -7.13 -2.11
CA ASP A 4 -3.11 -7.52 -2.75
C ASP A 4 -3.49 -8.27 -4.02
N ALA A 5 -3.41 -7.55 -5.15
CA ALA A 5 -3.75 -8.07 -6.47
C ALA A 5 -2.48 -8.50 -7.21
N ALA A 6 -2.64 -9.25 -8.30
CA ALA A 6 -1.51 -9.73 -9.10
C ALA A 6 -0.72 -8.61 -9.79
N LYS A 7 -1.37 -7.49 -10.17
CA LYS A 7 -0.69 -6.33 -10.74
C LYS A 7 -0.04 -5.51 -9.62
N VAL A 8 1.28 -5.61 -9.49
CA VAL A 8 2.10 -4.87 -8.53
C VAL A 8 3.15 -4.02 -9.24
N ILE A 9 3.63 -2.97 -8.56
CA ILE A 9 4.71 -2.09 -9.05
C ILE A 9 5.86 -2.24 -8.06
N SER A 10 7.02 -2.67 -8.53
CA SER A 10 8.24 -2.66 -7.71
C SER A 10 8.96 -1.32 -7.84
N LEU A 11 9.40 -0.76 -6.72
CA LEU A 11 10.22 0.46 -6.70
C LEU A 11 11.68 0.17 -7.05
N VAL A 12 12.17 -1.00 -6.63
CA VAL A 12 13.52 -1.50 -6.88
C VAL A 12 13.38 -2.88 -7.50
N ASP A 13 14.09 -3.14 -8.59
CA ASP A 13 14.09 -4.46 -9.20
C ASP A 13 14.76 -5.46 -8.26
N ASP A 14 13.97 -6.37 -7.71
CA ASP A 14 14.45 -7.46 -6.88
C ASP A 14 14.51 -8.74 -7.75
N PRO A 15 15.71 -9.27 -8.05
CA PRO A 15 15.85 -10.49 -8.84
C PRO A 15 15.27 -11.73 -8.15
N GLU A 16 15.09 -11.71 -6.82
CA GLU A 16 14.46 -12.81 -6.08
C GLU A 16 12.92 -12.76 -6.20
N GLN A 17 12.35 -11.58 -6.48
CA GLN A 17 10.91 -11.35 -6.63
C GLN A 17 10.62 -10.60 -7.93
N PRO A 18 10.75 -11.26 -9.10
CA PRO A 18 10.49 -10.61 -10.37
C PRO A 18 9.02 -10.22 -10.48
N VAL A 19 8.77 -8.99 -10.92
CA VAL A 19 7.43 -8.50 -11.22
C VAL A 19 7.19 -8.56 -12.72
N ASP A 20 6.11 -9.22 -13.12
CA ASP A 20 5.75 -9.33 -14.52
C ASP A 20 5.37 -7.96 -15.11
N PRO A 21 5.82 -7.65 -16.34
CA PRO A 21 5.44 -6.41 -17.01
C PRO A 21 3.93 -6.40 -17.22
N CYS A 22 3.28 -5.35 -16.74
CA CYS A 22 1.84 -5.18 -16.87
C CYS A 22 1.49 -3.82 -17.49
N THR A 23 0.29 -3.73 -18.07
CA THR A 23 -0.26 -2.48 -18.58
C THR A 23 -1.41 -2.02 -17.69
N PHE A 24 -1.43 -0.71 -17.43
CA PHE A 24 -2.46 -0.07 -16.62
C PHE A 24 -3.72 0.19 -17.44
N GLU A 25 -4.87 -0.12 -16.87
CA GLU A 25 -6.17 -0.05 -17.51
C GLU A 25 -7.10 0.94 -16.82
N THR A 26 -8.08 1.43 -17.56
CA THR A 26 -9.09 2.33 -17.01
C THR A 26 -10.06 1.56 -16.13
N GLY A 27 -10.37 2.09 -14.95
CA GLY A 27 -11.20 1.45 -13.93
C GLY A 27 -10.39 0.81 -12.80
N GLU A 28 -9.06 0.72 -12.94
CA GLU A 28 -8.19 0.14 -11.92
C GLU A 28 -7.93 1.11 -10.75
N VAL A 29 -7.63 0.52 -9.60
CA VAL A 29 -7.36 1.22 -8.34
C VAL A 29 -6.06 0.70 -7.76
N TYR A 30 -5.15 1.61 -7.42
CA TYR A 30 -3.84 1.26 -6.89
C TYR A 30 -3.58 1.95 -5.56
N CYS A 31 -3.01 1.21 -4.61
CA CYS A 31 -2.38 1.77 -3.43
C CYS A 31 -0.90 2.00 -3.75
N ILE A 32 -0.51 3.25 -3.92
CA ILE A 32 0.87 3.64 -4.11
C ILE A 32 1.51 3.81 -2.73
N ASP A 33 2.57 3.04 -2.47
CA ASP A 33 3.38 3.11 -1.26
C ASP A 33 4.82 3.41 -1.66
N VAL A 34 5.27 4.64 -1.42
CA VAL A 34 6.64 5.05 -1.70
C VAL A 34 7.40 5.10 -0.38
N ALA A 35 8.34 4.18 -0.22
CA ALA A 35 9.22 4.10 0.93
C ALA A 35 10.65 4.45 0.51
N VAL A 36 11.25 5.43 1.18
CA VAL A 36 12.63 5.87 0.88
C VAL A 36 13.42 5.91 2.19
N SER A 37 14.67 5.43 2.13
CA SER A 37 15.63 5.46 3.23
C SER A 37 16.75 6.46 2.96
N THR A 38 17.32 7.04 4.01
CA THR A 38 18.60 7.77 3.94
C THR A 38 19.81 6.86 3.81
N GLY A 39 19.66 5.58 4.16
CA GLY A 39 20.71 4.55 4.12
C GLY A 39 20.78 3.78 2.81
N GLU A 40 21.03 2.46 2.90
CA GLU A 40 21.21 1.58 1.75
C GLU A 40 19.87 1.10 1.15
N GLY A 41 18.75 1.32 1.85
CA GLY A 41 17.42 0.88 1.41
C GLY A 41 17.18 -0.62 1.58
N LYS A 42 18.13 -1.34 2.18
CA LYS A 42 18.01 -2.77 2.52
C LYS A 42 17.48 -2.91 3.94
N CYS A 43 16.16 -3.00 4.06
CA CYS A 43 15.52 -3.22 5.35
C CYS A 43 15.69 -4.67 5.82
N ARG A 44 15.86 -4.85 7.13
CA ARG A 44 15.89 -6.16 7.79
C ARG A 44 14.69 -6.31 8.71
N GLU A 45 14.29 -7.55 8.98
CA GLU A 45 13.30 -7.81 10.01
C GLU A 45 13.85 -7.38 11.38
N ALA A 46 13.04 -6.65 12.14
CA ALA A 46 13.36 -6.28 13.51
C ALA A 46 13.12 -7.45 14.46
N GLU A 47 13.83 -7.46 15.58
CA GLU A 47 13.64 -8.47 16.64
C GLU A 47 12.31 -8.33 17.41
N VAL A 48 11.49 -7.33 17.06
CA VAL A 48 10.19 -7.13 17.68
C VAL A 48 9.14 -8.11 17.13
N PRO A 49 8.24 -8.63 17.98
CA PRO A 49 7.27 -9.61 17.54
C PRO A 49 6.28 -9.01 16.53
N THR A 50 6.01 -9.78 15.47
CA THR A 50 4.97 -9.43 14.50
C THR A 50 3.58 -9.45 15.14
N THR A 51 2.82 -8.37 14.97
CA THR A 51 1.47 -8.23 15.54
C THR A 51 0.38 -8.00 14.49
N VAL A 52 0.76 -7.81 13.22
CA VAL A 52 -0.15 -7.56 12.11
C VAL A 52 -0.15 -8.78 11.18
N PHE A 53 -1.35 -9.24 10.82
CA PHE A 53 -1.56 -10.43 10.01
C PHE A 53 -2.71 -10.22 9.04
N LYS A 54 -2.73 -10.99 7.95
CA LYS A 54 -3.86 -11.08 7.01
C LYS A 54 -4.28 -12.53 6.84
N ARG A 55 -5.58 -12.79 6.68
CA ARG A 55 -6.10 -14.12 6.37
C ARG A 55 -5.77 -14.52 4.93
N ILE A 56 -5.19 -15.69 4.75
CA ILE A 56 -5.05 -16.35 3.44
C ILE A 56 -6.31 -17.17 3.22
N VAL A 57 -7.26 -16.62 2.47
CA VAL A 57 -8.60 -17.22 2.28
C VAL A 57 -8.53 -18.50 1.45
N GLU A 58 -7.57 -18.59 0.55
CA GLU A 58 -7.35 -19.73 -0.34
C GLU A 58 -6.95 -21.00 0.43
N ASN A 59 -6.30 -20.84 1.59
CA ASN A 59 -5.84 -21.97 2.38
C ASN A 59 -6.84 -22.37 3.47
N THR A 60 -7.23 -23.64 3.46
CA THR A 60 -8.20 -24.22 4.38
C THR A 60 -7.59 -25.37 5.15
N TYR A 61 -7.62 -25.27 6.48
CA TYR A 61 -7.11 -26.30 7.38
C TYR A 61 -8.03 -26.48 8.59
N ASN A 62 -8.19 -27.74 9.03
CA ASN A 62 -8.97 -28.08 10.21
C ASN A 62 -8.12 -27.96 11.47
N LEU A 63 -8.17 -26.78 12.10
CA LEU A 63 -7.44 -26.46 13.32
C LEU A 63 -7.81 -27.38 14.50
N ARG A 64 -6.80 -27.90 15.20
CA ARG A 64 -6.91 -28.81 16.35
C ARG A 64 -7.03 -28.07 17.67
N GLN A 65 -6.37 -26.92 17.84
CA GLN A 65 -6.46 -26.17 19.10
C GLN A 65 -7.76 -25.37 19.20
N ARG A 66 -8.34 -25.35 20.41
CA ARG A 66 -9.55 -24.57 20.70
C ARG A 66 -9.32 -23.08 20.45
N PHE A 67 -8.19 -22.53 20.90
CA PHE A 67 -7.88 -21.11 20.76
C PHE A 67 -7.62 -20.72 19.30
N ALA A 68 -6.98 -21.58 18.50
CA ALA A 68 -6.79 -21.34 17.06
C ALA A 68 -8.14 -21.28 16.32
N ARG A 69 -9.06 -22.22 16.60
CA ARG A 69 -10.42 -22.17 16.04
C ARG A 69 -11.17 -20.90 16.43
N GLN A 70 -11.06 -20.47 17.70
CA GLN A 70 -11.70 -19.24 18.15
C GLN A 70 -11.12 -18.01 17.45
N LEU A 71 -9.79 -17.91 17.38
CA LEU A 71 -9.09 -16.82 16.69
C LEU A 71 -9.53 -16.74 15.22
N LEU A 72 -9.57 -17.87 14.51
CA LEU A 72 -9.97 -17.89 13.11
C LEU A 72 -11.43 -17.44 12.91
N ARG A 73 -12.34 -17.81 13.82
CA ARG A 73 -13.74 -17.32 13.81
C ARG A 73 -13.82 -15.81 14.01
N ASP A 74 -13.05 -15.29 14.96
CA ASP A 74 -13.01 -13.85 15.24
C ASP A 74 -12.48 -13.07 14.05
N ILE A 75 -11.42 -13.57 13.40
CA ILE A 75 -10.85 -13.00 12.18
C ILE A 75 -11.88 -13.00 11.05
N ASN A 76 -12.54 -14.13 10.77
CA ASN A 76 -13.55 -14.22 9.71
C ASN A 76 -14.74 -13.29 9.95
N THR A 77 -15.04 -12.97 11.21
CA THR A 77 -16.14 -12.07 11.58
C THR A 77 -15.74 -10.60 11.46
N LYS A 78 -14.55 -10.23 11.95
CA LYS A 78 -14.11 -8.82 12.05
C LYS A 78 -13.31 -8.34 10.84
N SER A 79 -12.47 -9.19 10.27
CA SER A 79 -11.47 -8.85 9.26
C SER A 79 -11.23 -10.03 8.29
N PRO A 80 -12.25 -10.47 7.54
CA PRO A 80 -12.17 -11.70 6.74
C PRO A 80 -11.11 -11.66 5.63
N THR A 81 -10.91 -10.48 5.04
CA THR A 81 -9.99 -10.29 3.90
C THR A 81 -9.02 -9.12 4.09
N LEU A 82 -9.14 -8.39 5.20
CA LEU A 82 -8.32 -7.22 5.50
C LEU A 82 -7.28 -7.55 6.58
N PRO A 83 -6.14 -6.85 6.60
CA PRO A 83 -5.15 -7.01 7.65
C PRO A 83 -5.74 -6.60 9.00
N PHE A 84 -5.28 -7.27 10.05
CA PHE A 84 -5.72 -7.02 11.42
C PHE A 84 -4.54 -7.06 12.38
N THR A 85 -4.70 -6.35 13.51
CA THR A 85 -3.77 -6.44 14.63
C THR A 85 -4.24 -7.49 15.61
N LEU A 86 -3.32 -8.26 16.19
CA LEU A 86 -3.64 -9.28 17.20
C LEU A 86 -4.39 -8.69 18.40
N ARG A 87 -4.16 -7.41 18.72
CA ARG A 87 -4.83 -6.68 19.81
C ARG A 87 -6.34 -6.51 19.60
N SER A 88 -6.84 -6.52 18.37
CA SER A 88 -8.28 -6.44 18.11
C SER A 88 -8.99 -7.81 18.21
N MET A 89 -8.21 -8.88 18.40
CA MET A 89 -8.68 -10.27 18.42
C MET A 89 -8.83 -10.78 19.86
N GLY A 90 -9.78 -10.19 20.59
CA GLY A 90 -10.22 -10.69 21.90
C GLY A 90 -9.12 -10.62 22.96
N THR A 91 -9.00 -11.68 23.77
CA THR A 91 -7.97 -11.76 24.82
C THR A 91 -6.61 -12.11 24.21
N GLU A 92 -5.63 -11.23 24.39
CA GLU A 92 -4.31 -11.34 23.78
C GLU A 92 -3.59 -12.67 24.07
N SER A 93 -3.68 -13.19 25.30
CA SER A 93 -3.08 -14.48 25.67
C SER A 93 -3.65 -15.65 24.83
N GLN A 94 -4.97 -15.66 24.61
CA GLN A 94 -5.65 -16.69 23.82
C GLN A 94 -5.34 -16.53 22.33
N ALA A 95 -5.31 -15.30 21.84
CA ALA A 95 -4.95 -15.00 20.45
C ALA A 95 -3.52 -15.45 20.14
N ARG A 96 -2.54 -15.14 21.02
CA ARG A 96 -1.15 -15.60 20.88
C ARG A 96 -1.03 -17.13 20.89
N ALA A 97 -1.82 -17.82 21.72
CA ALA A 97 -1.83 -19.28 21.76
C ALA A 97 -2.33 -19.89 20.44
N GLY A 98 -3.41 -19.35 19.88
CA GLY A 98 -3.97 -19.81 18.60
C GLY A 98 -3.14 -19.43 17.38
N LEU A 99 -2.35 -18.36 17.46
CA LEU A 99 -1.56 -17.82 16.35
C LEU A 99 -0.54 -18.82 15.80
N ARG A 100 0.16 -19.56 16.68
CA ARG A 100 1.21 -20.50 16.28
C ARG A 100 0.70 -21.58 15.32
N GLU A 101 -0.46 -22.16 15.61
CA GLU A 101 -1.07 -23.17 14.74
C GLU A 101 -1.55 -22.56 13.42
N CYS A 102 -2.14 -21.37 13.46
CA CYS A 102 -2.60 -20.68 12.25
C CYS A 102 -1.43 -20.32 11.32
N LEU A 103 -0.29 -19.86 11.84
CA LEU A 103 0.91 -19.59 11.04
C LEU A 103 1.55 -20.87 10.50
N ALA A 104 1.66 -21.92 11.34
CA ALA A 104 2.26 -23.19 10.94
C ALA A 104 1.51 -23.90 9.82
N ASN A 105 0.20 -23.66 9.68
CA ASN A 105 -0.62 -24.20 8.61
C ASN A 105 -0.93 -23.15 7.53
N GLU A 106 -0.13 -22.07 7.44
CA GLU A 106 -0.22 -21.03 6.39
C GLU A 106 -1.62 -20.43 6.23
N LEU A 107 -2.35 -20.31 7.35
CA LEU A 107 -3.68 -19.70 7.36
C LEU A 107 -3.59 -18.18 7.43
N LEU A 108 -2.47 -17.64 7.91
CA LEU A 108 -2.24 -16.23 8.10
C LEU A 108 -0.93 -15.82 7.46
N LEU A 109 -0.95 -14.67 6.76
CA LEU A 109 0.23 -14.01 6.25
C LEU A 109 0.73 -12.99 7.29
N PRO A 110 1.96 -13.12 7.81
CA PRO A 110 2.55 -12.15 8.72
C PRO A 110 3.02 -10.88 7.99
N TYR A 111 2.90 -9.73 8.65
CA TYR A 111 3.46 -8.45 8.20
C TYR A 111 4.56 -8.04 9.19
N PRO A 112 5.81 -8.51 8.99
CA PRO A 112 6.89 -8.25 9.93
C PRO A 112 7.24 -6.78 10.01
N VAL A 113 7.77 -6.37 11.16
CA VAL A 113 8.30 -5.02 11.33
C VAL A 113 9.66 -4.96 10.68
N MET A 114 9.78 -4.11 9.67
CA MET A 114 11.03 -3.88 8.94
C MET A 114 11.73 -2.65 9.49
N VAL A 115 13.06 -2.73 9.64
CA VAL A 115 13.90 -1.63 10.11
C VAL A 115 15.15 -1.48 9.26
N GLU A 116 15.67 -0.26 9.21
CA GLU A 116 17.01 0.02 8.74
C GLU A 116 18.04 -0.15 9.86
N ARG A 117 19.31 0.06 9.52
CA ARG A 117 20.43 0.30 10.42
C ARG A 117 20.11 1.46 11.35
N GLU A 118 20.72 1.37 12.53
CA GLU A 118 20.57 2.39 13.56
C GLU A 118 21.12 3.73 13.06
N GLY A 119 20.36 4.80 13.29
CA GLY A 119 20.71 6.15 12.86
C GLY A 119 20.12 6.58 11.52
N GLU A 120 19.63 5.64 10.70
CA GLU A 120 18.99 5.95 9.42
C GLU A 120 17.50 6.27 9.58
N THR A 121 16.95 7.04 8.64
CA THR A 121 15.56 7.46 8.63
C THR A 121 14.83 6.91 7.40
N ILE A 122 13.67 6.32 7.62
CA ILE A 122 12.77 5.86 6.55
C ILE A 122 11.54 6.77 6.50
N VAL A 123 11.16 7.21 5.31
CA VAL A 123 9.95 8.00 5.06
C VAL A 123 9.03 7.23 4.14
N HIS A 124 7.77 7.10 4.56
CA HIS A 124 6.71 6.48 3.77
C HIS A 124 5.67 7.50 3.34
N VAL A 125 5.30 7.45 2.07
CA VAL A 125 4.17 8.19 1.51
C VAL A 125 3.23 7.19 0.86
N LYS A 126 2.05 7.03 1.48
CA LYS A 126 1.02 6.10 1.03
C LYS A 126 -0.24 6.83 0.60
N PHE A 127 -0.75 6.51 -0.58
CA PHE A 127 -2.00 7.06 -1.10
C PHE A 127 -2.65 6.13 -2.11
N THR A 128 -3.95 6.30 -2.31
CA THR A 128 -4.75 5.52 -3.26
C THR A 128 -5.08 6.37 -4.47
N VAL A 129 -4.89 5.80 -5.66
CA VAL A 129 -5.21 6.42 -6.94
C VAL A 129 -6.26 5.62 -7.71
N LEU A 130 -7.14 6.35 -8.39
CA LEU A 130 -8.14 5.81 -9.31
C LEU A 130 -7.71 6.12 -10.74
N LEU A 131 -7.69 5.13 -11.62
CA LEU A 131 -7.48 5.31 -13.05
C LEU A 131 -8.82 5.52 -13.74
N LEU A 132 -9.27 6.77 -13.87
CA LEU A 132 -10.53 7.10 -14.53
C LEU A 132 -10.32 7.37 -16.03
N PRO A 133 -11.37 7.27 -16.87
CA PRO A 133 -11.28 7.66 -18.28
C PRO A 133 -10.83 9.12 -18.47
N THR A 134 -11.13 9.97 -17.49
CA THR A 134 -10.73 11.39 -17.45
C THR A 134 -9.28 11.61 -17.03
N GLY A 135 -8.62 10.57 -16.51
CA GLY A 135 -7.25 10.58 -16.00
C GLY A 135 -7.13 10.07 -14.55
N THR A 136 -5.88 9.92 -14.10
CA THR A 136 -5.55 9.47 -12.74
C THR A 136 -5.94 10.49 -11.68
N THR A 137 -6.68 10.05 -10.66
CA THR A 137 -7.12 10.88 -9.53
C THR A 137 -6.65 10.28 -8.21
N ARG A 138 -5.93 11.07 -7.40
CA ARG A 138 -5.56 10.70 -6.03
C ARG A 138 -6.75 10.98 -5.10
N ILE A 139 -7.16 9.99 -4.31
CA ILE A 139 -8.31 10.11 -3.40
C ILE A 139 -7.95 10.12 -1.91
N THR A 140 -6.78 9.59 -1.55
CA THR A 140 -6.27 9.58 -0.17
C THR A 140 -4.85 10.12 -0.14
N GLY A 141 -4.26 10.22 1.05
CA GLY A 141 -2.91 10.74 1.27
C GLY A 141 -2.93 12.15 1.86
N MET A 142 -1.81 12.52 2.48
CA MET A 142 -1.64 13.83 3.09
C MET A 142 -1.04 14.83 2.11
N GLU A 143 -1.38 16.10 2.29
CA GLU A 143 -0.65 17.19 1.66
C GLU A 143 0.58 17.50 2.51
N TYR A 144 1.73 17.61 1.85
CA TYR A 144 2.99 17.90 2.51
C TYR A 144 3.35 19.36 2.25
N PRO A 145 3.68 20.14 3.28
CA PRO A 145 4.12 21.51 3.10
C PRO A 145 5.55 21.49 2.52
N VAL A 146 5.65 21.45 1.19
CA VAL A 146 6.93 21.34 0.47
C VAL A 146 7.89 22.46 0.87
N GLU A 147 7.36 23.65 1.18
CA GLU A 147 8.12 24.83 1.63
C GLU A 147 8.82 24.62 2.99
N SER A 148 8.36 23.68 3.81
CA SER A 148 9.00 23.34 5.08
C SER A 148 10.26 22.48 4.90
N PHE A 149 10.45 21.86 3.73
CA PHE A 149 11.60 21.02 3.45
C PHE A 149 12.64 21.80 2.64
N LYS A 150 13.78 22.07 3.27
CA LYS A 150 14.94 22.65 2.60
C LYS A 150 15.89 21.54 2.22
N SER A 151 16.24 21.46 0.94
CA SER A 151 17.24 20.53 0.44
C SER A 151 18.20 21.26 -0.47
N ASP A 152 19.48 20.97 -0.27
CA ASP A 152 20.63 21.37 -1.07
C ASP A 152 20.85 20.44 -2.28
N LYS A 153 20.05 19.36 -2.39
CA LYS A 153 20.07 18.43 -3.52
C LYS A 153 19.03 18.82 -4.56
N GLN A 154 19.36 18.60 -5.83
CA GLN A 154 18.46 18.77 -6.96
C GLN A 154 18.25 17.44 -7.68
N VAL A 155 17.07 17.29 -8.29
CA VAL A 155 16.76 16.17 -9.16
C VAL A 155 17.46 16.35 -10.51
N ASP A 156 17.73 15.25 -11.19
CA ASP A 156 18.23 15.24 -12.56
C ASP A 156 17.20 15.83 -13.54
N GLU A 157 17.68 16.21 -14.73
CA GLU A 157 16.87 16.93 -15.73
C GLU A 157 15.69 16.09 -16.26
N GLU A 158 15.88 14.77 -16.38
CA GLU A 158 14.85 13.84 -16.84
C GLU A 158 13.71 13.74 -15.81
N THR A 159 14.06 13.51 -14.54
CA THR A 159 13.09 13.49 -13.44
C THR A 159 12.38 14.84 -13.29
N ALA A 160 13.10 15.95 -13.42
CA ALA A 160 12.52 17.30 -13.40
C ALA A 160 11.48 17.50 -14.51
N ALA A 161 11.77 17.00 -15.72
CA ALA A 161 10.85 17.08 -16.84
C ALA A 161 9.56 16.28 -16.59
N ILE A 162 9.65 15.09 -15.98
CA ILE A 162 8.49 14.26 -15.60
C ILE A 162 7.64 14.97 -14.55
N LEU A 163 8.25 15.51 -13.49
CA LEU A 163 7.55 16.23 -12.43
C LEU A 163 6.79 17.46 -12.98
N ALA A 164 7.37 18.18 -13.95
CA ALA A 164 6.74 19.32 -14.59
C ALA A 164 5.48 18.98 -15.41
N GLN A 165 5.31 17.72 -15.86
CA GLN A 165 4.12 17.31 -16.62
C GLN A 165 2.84 17.36 -15.79
N GLN A 166 2.93 17.15 -14.47
CA GLN A 166 1.76 17.16 -13.58
C GLN A 166 1.07 18.54 -13.55
N GLY A 167 1.83 19.63 -13.61
CA GLY A 167 1.29 21.00 -13.65
C GLY A 167 0.52 21.34 -14.94
N LYS A 168 0.86 20.69 -16.07
CA LYS A 168 0.24 20.95 -17.37
C LYS A 168 -1.17 20.34 -17.49
N LYS A 169 -1.45 19.20 -16.85
CA LYS A 169 -2.79 18.56 -16.83
C LYS A 169 -3.85 19.44 -16.14
N LYS A 170 -3.52 20.11 -15.03
CA LYS A 170 -4.41 21.09 -14.37
C LYS A 170 -4.80 22.25 -15.31
N ARG A 171 -3.87 22.76 -16.12
CA ARG A 171 -4.15 23.84 -17.11
C ARG A 171 -5.05 23.36 -18.26
N ARG A 172 -4.89 22.11 -18.72
CA ARG A 172 -5.70 21.56 -19.82
C ARG A 172 -7.16 21.34 -19.42
N ASN A 173 -7.42 20.87 -18.20
CA ASN A 173 -8.79 20.73 -17.67
C ASN A 173 -9.49 22.09 -17.49
N LYS A 174 -8.78 23.14 -17.05
CA LYS A 174 -9.34 24.49 -16.94
C LYS A 174 -9.69 25.09 -18.32
N LYS A 175 -8.89 24.78 -19.36
CA LYS A 175 -9.15 25.21 -20.74
C LYS A 175 -10.33 24.45 -21.37
N LYS A 176 -10.48 23.14 -21.09
CA LYS A 176 -11.61 22.32 -21.56
C LYS A 176 -12.93 22.73 -20.90
N LYS A 177 -12.91 23.08 -19.60
CA LYS A 177 -14.08 23.58 -18.86
C LYS A 177 -14.53 24.96 -19.31
N LYS A 178 -13.59 25.87 -19.64
CA LYS A 178 -13.90 27.17 -20.26
C LYS A 178 -14.45 27.04 -21.69
N ALA A 179 -14.02 26.03 -22.46
CA ALA A 179 -14.52 25.80 -23.81
C ALA A 179 -15.93 25.20 -23.82
N SER A 180 -16.29 24.36 -22.82
CA SER A 180 -17.65 23.83 -22.67
C SER A 180 -18.65 24.85 -22.11
N GLU A 181 -18.17 25.89 -21.42
CA GLU A 181 -19.02 26.97 -20.86
C GLU A 181 -19.21 28.14 -21.84
N ALA A 182 -18.46 28.17 -22.95
CA ALA A 182 -18.49 29.20 -23.97
C ALA A 182 -19.15 28.76 -25.30
N ALA A 183 -19.76 27.58 -25.35
CA ALA A 183 -20.60 27.19 -26.49
C ALA A 183 -21.99 27.83 -26.31
N PRO A 184 -22.43 28.76 -27.18
CA PRO A 184 -23.73 29.36 -27.08
C PRO A 184 -24.81 28.31 -27.38
N ALA A 185 -25.90 28.36 -26.62
CA ALA A 185 -27.14 27.70 -26.96
C ALA A 185 -27.81 28.50 -28.10
N GLU A 186 -27.74 27.98 -29.32
CA GLU A 186 -28.61 28.26 -30.46
C GLU A 186 -28.84 26.91 -31.15
N SER A 187 -30.03 26.46 -31.52
CA SER A 187 -31.35 27.08 -31.70
C SER A 187 -32.42 25.99 -31.58
#